data_AF-A0A8T4ZH30-F1
#
_entry.id   AF-A0A8T4ZH30-F1
#
_cell.length_a   1.000
_cell.length_b   1.000
_cell.length_c   1.000
_cell.angle_alpha   90.00
_cell.angle_beta   90.00
_cell.angle_gamma   90.00
#
_symmetry.space_group_name_H-M   'P 1'
#
loop_
_entity.id
_entity.type
_entity.pdbx_description
1 polymer ?
#
loop_
_entity_poly.entity_id
_entity_poly.type
_entity_poly.pdbx_seq_one_letter_code
_entity_poly.pdbx_strand_id
1 'polypeptide(L)'
;MTLSIEDLNKARELRRELKIEWAELWKSKLEDKLVAEDMADKDYRWLFVDQGQILFATRDFKPITFHEVLEKHLGPEALEKIAPNPSQGGWRKFVKEAIHSKKLIEMSLDPKQSSKKPQQIKKTGRGWLHRREVRN
;
A
#
# COMPACT_ATOMS: atom_id res chain seq x y z
N MET A 1 9.60 -27.17 -13.13
CA MET A 1 8.71 -28.07 -12.36
C MET A 1 7.37 -27.37 -12.22
N THR A 2 6.25 -28.02 -12.49
CA THR A 2 4.92 -27.43 -12.28
C THR A 2 4.55 -27.55 -10.81
N LEU A 3 4.23 -26.43 -10.14
CA LEU A 3 3.72 -26.43 -8.77
C LEU A 3 2.37 -27.16 -8.74
N SER A 4 2.16 -28.00 -7.73
CA SER A 4 0.88 -28.69 -7.54
C SER A 4 -0.24 -27.68 -7.28
N ILE A 5 -1.48 -28.05 -7.61
CA ILE A 5 -2.68 -27.26 -7.24
C ILE A 5 -2.72 -27.03 -5.72
N GLU A 6 -2.26 -28.00 -4.95
CA GLU A 6 -2.18 -27.89 -3.50
C GLU A 6 -1.16 -26.85 -3.03
N ASP A 7 0.02 -26.80 -3.66
CA ASP A 7 1.05 -25.80 -3.38
C ASP A 7 0.56 -24.39 -3.73
N LEU A 8 -0.21 -24.28 -4.83
CA LEU A 8 -0.82 -23.01 -5.24
C LEU A 8 -1.87 -22.52 -4.23
N ASN A 9 -2.68 -23.44 -3.69
CA ASN A 9 -3.67 -23.10 -2.66
C ASN A 9 -3.00 -22.69 -1.36
N LYS A 10 -1.96 -23.40 -0.92
CA LYS A 10 -1.15 -23.02 0.25
C LYS A 10 -0.52 -21.64 0.07
N ALA A 11 0.02 -21.35 -1.11
CA ALA A 11 0.60 -20.05 -1.42
C ALA A 11 -0.44 -18.91 -1.41
N ARG A 12 -1.68 -19.18 -1.87
CA ARG A 12 -2.79 -18.22 -1.80
C ARG A 12 -3.26 -17.95 -0.38
N GLU A 13 -3.26 -18.98 0.47
CA GLU A 13 -3.62 -18.85 1.88
C GLU A 13 -2.55 -18.08 2.65
N LEU A 14 -1.29 -18.43 2.46
CA LEU A 14 -0.17 -17.69 3.05
C LEU A 14 -0.20 -16.21 2.66
N ARG A 15 -0.47 -15.91 1.39
CA ARG A 15 -0.68 -14.53 0.92
C ARG A 15 -1.80 -13.83 1.69
N ARG A 16 -2.91 -14.52 1.98
CA ARG A 16 -4.05 -13.96 2.71
C ARG A 16 -3.64 -13.60 4.14
N GLU A 17 -2.99 -14.53 4.84
CA GLU A 17 -2.49 -14.32 6.20
C GLU A 17 -1.47 -13.18 6.27
N LEU A 18 -0.52 -13.14 5.34
CA LEU A 18 0.44 -12.05 5.23
C LEU A 18 -0.23 -10.70 5.03
N LYS A 19 -1.31 -10.62 4.23
CA LYS A 19 -2.05 -9.36 4.05
C LYS A 19 -2.73 -8.91 5.35
N ILE A 20 -3.22 -9.85 6.16
CA ILE A 20 -3.87 -9.55 7.43
C ILE A 20 -2.83 -8.98 8.41
N GLU A 21 -1.72 -9.69 8.63
CA GLU A 21 -0.65 -9.19 9.51
C GLU A 21 -0.07 -7.86 9.00
N TRP A 22 0.12 -7.70 7.68
CA TRP A 22 0.62 -6.45 7.12
C TRP A 22 -0.32 -5.27 7.39
N ALA A 23 -1.61 -5.46 7.20
CA ALA A 23 -2.59 -4.42 7.50
C ALA A 23 -2.63 -4.10 9.00
N GLU A 24 -2.49 -5.11 9.86
CA GLU A 24 -2.43 -4.93 11.30
C GLU A 24 -1.19 -4.15 11.73
N LEU A 25 0.00 -4.52 11.25
CA LEU A 25 1.28 -3.84 11.51
C LEU A 25 1.16 -2.33 11.29
N TRP A 26 0.71 -1.92 10.10
CA TRP A 26 0.63 -0.49 9.78
C TRP A 26 -0.48 0.24 10.54
N LYS A 27 -1.49 -0.50 11.04
CA LYS A 27 -2.58 0.03 11.87
C LYS A 27 -2.21 0.15 13.35
N SER A 28 -1.39 -0.73 13.91
CA SER A 28 -1.03 -0.69 15.33
C SER A 28 0.33 -0.07 15.61
N LYS A 29 1.16 0.16 14.57
CA LYS A 29 2.48 0.80 14.70
C LYS A 29 2.49 1.99 15.66
N LEU A 30 3.56 2.04 16.44
CA LEU A 30 3.88 3.15 17.34
C LEU A 30 4.56 4.25 16.53
N GLU A 31 4.07 5.48 16.67
CA GLU A 31 4.63 6.65 15.99
C GLU A 31 5.44 7.46 17.00
N ASP A 32 6.76 7.39 16.93
CA ASP A 32 7.62 8.26 17.73
C ASP A 32 7.74 9.62 17.04
N LYS A 33 6.96 10.59 17.55
CA LYS A 33 6.92 11.96 17.02
C LYS A 33 8.20 12.76 17.28
N LEU A 34 9.08 12.32 18.18
CA LEU A 34 10.31 13.02 18.51
C LEU A 34 11.41 12.72 17.48
N VAL A 35 11.49 11.47 17.02
CA VAL A 35 12.51 11.00 16.06
C VAL A 35 11.94 10.82 14.64
N ALA A 36 10.60 10.88 14.51
CA ALA A 36 9.87 10.58 13.28
C ALA A 36 10.16 9.16 12.77
N GLU A 37 10.08 8.21 13.70
CA GLU A 37 10.23 6.77 13.43
C GLU A 37 8.90 6.06 13.72
N ASP A 38 8.52 5.16 12.81
CA ASP A 38 7.42 4.22 13.03
C ASP A 38 8.00 2.88 13.48
N MET A 39 7.49 2.32 14.57
CA MET A 39 7.99 1.07 15.15
C MET A 39 6.88 0.03 15.30
N ALA A 40 7.24 -1.25 15.24
CA ALA A 40 6.33 -2.35 15.52
C ALA A 40 5.92 -2.36 17.01
N ASP A 41 4.64 -2.46 17.28
CA ASP A 41 4.09 -2.52 18.64
C ASP A 41 4.23 -3.91 19.28
N LYS A 42 4.33 -4.96 18.44
CA LYS A 42 4.46 -6.37 18.83
C LYS A 42 5.22 -7.17 17.78
N ASP A 43 5.43 -8.45 18.05
CA ASP A 43 6.03 -9.38 17.09
C ASP A 43 5.03 -9.77 15.99
N TYR A 44 5.50 -9.73 14.74
CA TYR A 44 4.79 -10.20 13.54
C TYR A 44 5.60 -11.31 12.88
N ARG A 45 5.31 -12.54 13.29
CA ARG A 45 6.10 -13.71 12.91
C ARG A 45 6.10 -13.95 11.40
N TRP A 46 4.97 -13.74 10.71
CA TRP A 46 4.92 -13.96 9.27
C TRP A 46 5.62 -12.84 8.49
N LEU A 47 5.77 -11.67 9.10
CA LEU A 47 6.48 -10.54 8.49
C LEU A 47 7.98 -10.52 8.80
N PHE A 48 8.46 -11.41 9.68
CA PHE A 48 9.84 -11.38 10.21
C PHE A 48 10.16 -10.05 10.89
N VAL A 49 9.19 -9.52 11.64
CA VAL A 49 9.32 -8.25 12.35
C VAL A 49 9.18 -8.49 13.84
N ASP A 50 10.18 -8.05 14.61
CA ASP A 50 10.17 -8.12 16.07
C ASP A 50 9.60 -6.84 16.69
N GLN A 51 9.05 -6.94 17.90
CA GLN A 51 8.58 -5.79 18.66
C GLN A 51 9.69 -4.73 18.79
N GLY A 52 9.33 -3.46 18.55
CA GLY A 52 10.26 -2.34 18.60
C GLY A 52 11.17 -2.23 17.37
N GLN A 53 11.01 -3.07 16.35
CA GLN A 53 11.74 -2.88 15.09
C GLN A 53 11.22 -1.63 14.35
N ILE A 54 12.14 -0.82 13.84
CA ILE A 54 11.84 0.33 13.00
C ILE A 54 11.24 -0.15 11.68
N LEU A 55 10.06 0.36 11.33
CA LEU A 55 9.29 0.05 10.12
C LEU A 55 9.40 1.15 9.07
N PHE A 56 9.61 2.38 9.52
CA PHE A 56 9.82 3.54 8.68
C PHE A 56 10.64 4.57 9.47
N ALA A 57 11.67 5.14 8.86
CA ALA A 57 12.45 6.23 9.44
C ALA A 57 12.72 7.30 8.37
N THR A 58 12.92 8.53 8.82
CA THR A 58 13.08 9.70 7.94
C THR A 58 14.39 9.73 7.14
N ARG A 59 15.40 8.93 7.51
CA ARG A 59 16.72 8.97 6.88
C ARG A 59 17.28 7.58 6.59
N ASP A 60 17.76 7.41 5.34
CA ASP A 60 18.54 6.27 4.83
C ASP A 60 18.06 4.88 5.29
N PHE A 61 16.75 4.75 5.49
CA PHE A 61 16.12 3.52 5.93
C PHE A 61 15.48 2.81 4.75
N LYS A 62 15.83 1.55 4.55
CA LYS A 62 15.19 0.68 3.56
C LYS A 62 14.04 -0.06 4.26
N PRO A 63 12.78 0.38 4.11
CA PRO A 63 11.67 -0.32 4.72
C PRO A 63 11.52 -1.71 4.14
N ILE A 64 11.11 -2.64 5.00
CA ILE A 64 10.68 -3.96 4.56
C ILE A 64 9.55 -3.78 3.55
N THR A 65 9.61 -4.53 2.44
CA THR A 65 8.54 -4.51 1.45
C THR A 65 7.72 -5.78 1.53
N PHE A 66 6.41 -5.66 1.31
CA PHE A 66 5.51 -6.82 1.28
C PHE A 66 5.92 -7.87 0.23
N HIS A 67 6.55 -7.41 -0.86
CA HIS A 67 7.09 -8.30 -1.89
C HIS A 67 8.27 -9.13 -1.38
N GLU A 68 9.24 -8.51 -0.70
CA GLU A 68 10.38 -9.22 -0.10
C GLU A 68 9.91 -10.26 0.93
N VAL A 69 8.87 -9.95 1.70
CA VAL A 69 8.26 -10.92 2.65
C VAL A 69 7.64 -12.11 1.92
N LEU A 70 6.84 -11.86 0.88
CA LEU A 70 6.24 -12.93 0.08
C LEU A 70 7.29 -13.81 -0.61
N GLU A 71 8.33 -13.19 -1.16
CA GLU A 71 9.43 -13.88 -1.84
C GLU A 71 10.22 -14.75 -0.86
N LYS A 72 10.47 -14.30 0.37
CA LYS A 72 11.13 -15.11 1.40
C LYS A 72 10.35 -16.39 1.74
N HIS A 73 9.03 -16.33 1.73
CA HIS A 73 8.19 -17.49 2.07
C HIS A 73 7.99 -18.46 0.90
N LEU A 74 7.82 -17.94 -0.32
CA LEU A 74 7.35 -18.72 -1.47
C LEU A 74 8.42 -18.95 -2.54
N GLY A 75 9.48 -18.17 -2.52
CA GLY A 75 10.44 -18.07 -3.62
C GLY A 75 9.87 -17.34 -4.85
N PRO A 76 10.75 -16.95 -5.80
CA PRO A 76 10.37 -16.12 -6.95
C PRO A 76 9.39 -16.84 -7.90
N GLU A 77 9.55 -18.15 -8.11
CA GLU A 77 8.74 -18.91 -9.08
C GLU A 77 7.26 -19.02 -8.66
N ALA A 78 6.99 -19.20 -7.36
CA ALA A 78 5.63 -19.27 -6.85
C ALA A 78 4.98 -17.88 -6.81
N LEU A 79 5.76 -16.84 -6.53
CA LEU A 79 5.29 -15.45 -6.44
C LEU A 79 4.70 -14.95 -7.77
N GLU A 80 5.32 -15.28 -8.91
CA GLU A 80 4.79 -14.97 -10.23
C GLU A 80 3.41 -15.61 -10.46
N LYS A 81 3.21 -16.84 -9.96
CA LYS A 81 1.96 -17.60 -10.16
C LYS A 81 0.83 -17.14 -9.24
N ILE A 82 1.14 -16.52 -8.10
CA ILE A 82 0.15 -15.96 -7.16
C ILE A 82 -0.10 -14.47 -7.33
N ALA A 83 0.39 -13.88 -8.43
CA ALA A 83 0.22 -12.47 -8.74
C ALA A 83 -1.26 -12.04 -8.60
N PRO A 84 -1.50 -10.84 -8.08
CA PRO A 84 -2.85 -10.34 -7.84
C PRO A 84 -3.56 -10.13 -9.17
N ASN A 85 -4.85 -10.45 -9.20
CA ASN A 85 -5.68 -10.20 -10.37
C ASN A 85 -5.66 -8.68 -10.70
N PRO A 86 -5.43 -8.28 -11.96
CA PRO A 86 -5.45 -6.88 -12.38
C PRO A 86 -6.67 -6.09 -11.87
N SER A 87 -7.85 -6.71 -11.76
CA SER A 87 -9.09 -6.10 -11.27
C SER A 87 -9.05 -5.72 -9.78
N GLN A 88 -8.22 -6.38 -8.97
CA GLN A 88 -8.07 -6.09 -7.53
C GLN A 88 -7.01 -5.00 -7.26
N GLY A 89 -6.20 -4.67 -8.28
CA GLY A 89 -5.02 -3.82 -8.15
C GLY A 89 -3.82 -4.58 -7.61
N GLY A 90 -2.63 -4.18 -8.08
CA GLY A 90 -1.37 -4.87 -7.77
C GLY A 90 -0.92 -4.73 -6.31
N TRP A 91 0.15 -5.45 -5.95
CA TRP A 91 0.78 -5.41 -4.62
C TRP A 91 1.03 -3.99 -4.10
N ARG A 92 1.49 -3.11 -4.99
CA ARG A 92 1.76 -1.72 -4.68
C ARG A 92 0.52 -0.95 -4.22
N LYS A 93 -0.67 -1.27 -4.74
CA LYS A 93 -1.94 -0.63 -4.35
C LYS A 93 -2.31 -1.05 -2.93
N PHE A 94 -2.30 -2.36 -2.67
CA PHE A 94 -2.56 -2.91 -1.34
C PHE A 94 -1.62 -2.32 -0.28
N VAL A 95 -0.31 -2.30 -0.54
CA VAL A 95 0.68 -1.76 0.40
C VAL A 95 0.40 -0.29 0.70
N LYS A 96 0.10 0.51 -0.32
CA LYS A 96 -0.27 1.93 -0.12
C LYS A 96 -1.53 2.08 0.73
N GLU A 97 -2.56 1.27 0.49
CA GLU A 97 -3.82 1.32 1.25
C GLU A 97 -3.60 0.91 2.71
N ALA A 98 -2.81 -0.14 2.97
CA ALA A 98 -2.47 -0.57 4.32
C ALA A 98 -1.70 0.51 5.10
N ILE A 99 -0.68 1.12 4.47
CA ILE A 99 0.13 2.19 5.10
C ILE A 99 -0.70 3.45 5.35
N HIS A 100 -1.54 3.86 4.39
CA HIS A 100 -2.31 5.10 4.48
C HIS A 100 -3.68 4.96 5.17
N SER A 101 -4.04 3.76 5.64
CA SER A 101 -5.33 3.47 6.27
C SER A 101 -5.61 4.37 7.49
N LYS A 102 -4.60 4.72 8.29
CA LYS A 102 -4.73 5.71 9.39
C LYS A 102 -5.02 7.13 8.88
N LYS A 103 -4.27 7.59 7.87
CA LYS A 103 -4.38 8.97 7.37
C LYS A 103 -5.75 9.26 6.77
N LEU A 104 -6.37 8.27 6.12
CA LEU A 104 -7.74 8.41 5.60
C LEU A 104 -8.79 8.49 6.70
N ILE A 105 -8.59 7.78 7.82
CA ILE A 105 -9.52 7.83 8.96
C ILE A 105 -9.34 9.13 9.74
N GLU A 106 -8.12 9.57 10.04
CA GLU A 106 -7.86 10.86 10.70
C GLU A 106 -8.32 12.06 9.85
N MET A 107 -8.08 12.04 8.53
CA MET A 107 -8.61 13.07 7.61
C MET A 107 -10.14 13.08 7.50
N SER A 108 -10.81 11.98 7.86
CA SER A 108 -12.29 11.91 7.88
C SER A 108 -12.89 12.38 9.21
N LEU A 109 -12.08 12.36 10.28
CA LEU A 109 -12.48 12.74 11.64
C LEU A 109 -12.14 14.18 12.00
N ASP A 110 -11.36 14.88 11.17
CA ASP A 110 -11.15 16.33 11.26
C ASP A 110 -12.25 17.07 10.46
N PRO A 111 -13.27 17.69 11.10
CA PRO A 111 -14.14 18.64 10.42
C PRO A 111 -13.43 19.99 10.27
N LYS A 112 -12.28 20.02 9.60
CA LYS A 112 -11.62 21.28 9.20
C LYS A 112 -11.65 21.41 7.69
N GLN A 113 -12.77 21.98 7.25
CA GLN A 113 -12.97 22.79 6.03
C GLN A 113 -12.03 22.46 4.86
N SER A 114 -12.41 21.49 4.03
CA SER A 114 -11.90 21.46 2.66
C SER A 114 -12.55 22.60 1.86
N SER A 115 -11.90 23.76 1.74
CA SER A 115 -12.17 24.65 0.61
C SER A 115 -11.63 23.93 -0.64
N LYS A 116 -12.48 23.14 -1.28
CA LYS A 116 -12.14 22.45 -2.53
C LYS A 116 -11.88 23.51 -3.60
N LYS A 117 -10.61 23.85 -3.85
CA LYS A 117 -10.23 24.53 -5.10
C LYS A 117 -10.58 23.58 -6.25
N PRO A 118 -11.32 24.02 -7.28
CA PRO A 118 -11.63 23.14 -8.40
C PRO A 118 -10.33 22.70 -9.07
N GLN A 119 -10.13 21.39 -9.10
CA GLN A 119 -9.00 20.74 -9.75
C GLN A 119 -9.00 21.12 -11.24
N GLN A 120 -7.84 21.52 -11.73
CA GLN A 120 -7.61 21.92 -13.11
C GLN A 120 -8.07 20.81 -14.05
N ILE A 121 -9.10 21.08 -14.85
CA ILE A 121 -9.64 20.15 -15.85
C ILE A 121 -8.50 19.77 -16.78
N LYS A 122 -8.17 18.48 -16.84
CA LYS A 122 -7.17 17.95 -17.78
C LYS A 122 -7.59 18.39 -19.18
N LYS A 123 -6.71 19.14 -19.86
CA LYS A 123 -6.87 19.51 -21.28
C LYS A 123 -6.86 18.23 -22.10
N THR A 124 -8.04 17.63 -22.30
CA THR A 124 -8.28 16.75 -23.43
C THR A 124 -7.96 17.58 -24.68
N GLY A 125 -7.09 17.05 -25.54
CA GLY A 125 -6.63 17.75 -26.73
C GLY A 125 -7.83 18.17 -27.59
N ARG A 126 -7.77 19.41 -28.12
CA ARG A 126 -8.74 20.07 -29.04
C ARG A 126 -9.79 21.01 -28.42
N GLY A 127 -9.55 21.62 -27.26
CA GLY A 127 -10.50 22.55 -26.61
C GLY A 127 -10.28 24.07 -26.77
N TRP A 128 -9.45 24.55 -27.73
CA TRP A 128 -9.15 25.99 -27.89
C TRP A 128 -9.35 26.54 -29.31
N LEU A 129 -9.54 25.66 -30.30
CA LEU A 129 -9.91 26.06 -31.66
C LEU A 129 -11.44 25.96 -31.76
N HIS A 130 -12.08 27.03 -32.23
CA HIS A 130 -13.54 27.28 -32.30
C HIS A 130 -14.14 28.15 -31.19
N ARG A 131 -13.61 29.37 -31.03
CA ARG A 131 -14.48 30.52 -30.85
C ARG A 131 -14.47 31.30 -32.16
N ARG A 132 -15.41 31.02 -33.06
CA ARG A 132 -15.71 31.96 -34.13
C ARG A 132 -16.41 33.14 -33.46
N GLU A 133 -15.77 34.28 -33.55
CA GLU A 133 -16.37 35.60 -33.39
C GLU A 133 -17.63 35.65 -34.25
N VAL A 134 -18.77 35.95 -33.65
CA VAL A 134 -19.87 36.60 -34.36
C VAL A 134 -20.19 37.84 -33.56
N ARG A 135 -19.71 38.98 -34.07
CA ARG A 135 -20.16 40.32 -33.71
C ARG A 135 -21.43 40.59 -34.49
N ASN A 136 -22.51 40.89 -33.77
CA ASN A 136 -23.32 42.11 -33.90
C ASN A 136 -24.45 42.06 -32.88
#